data_AF-A0A6L4YX31-F1
#
_entry.id   AF-A0A6L4YX31-F1
#
_cell.length_a   1.000
_cell.length_b   1.000
_cell.length_c   1.000
_cell.angle_alpha   90.00
_cell.angle_beta   90.00
_cell.angle_gamma   90.00
#
_symmetry.space_group_name_H-M   'P 1'
#
loop_
_entity.id
_entity.type
_entity.pdbx_description
1 polymer ?
#
loop_
_entity_poly.entity_id
_entity_poly.type
_entity_poly.pdbx_seq_one_letter_code
_entity_poly.pdbx_strand_id
1 'polypeptide(L)'
;MTVVAIQNLPALMLSGNFPDEVTFQGSSAPVSIFMNGELLLEETYEHDGNYTIHLKLRDLFNSLLETVIPIAGDVFIQEASVADFGIQVEEQGGPVTYTFRLVKGGIDSEDIIDSTTFLWGNFLTWKPQVKKVKYLDPQWLTYYSVQEARLMIQATYQEADELVTSDPVLLYTLPVYKKCTMNVKFERLWAGFAQEGRAPYFIDCWIADEGNDKKTYTQRYVLSDEYHEFDDIFVFENSLGGVDVIRFTGELEHQLGHEFKSAVFGEETREYDIIFNRSFSKNTGYFKNGYELMWTSDFMASLNRHLYVSGLPVRIVVKSFEAKDIKTELSHYNFTYSFARQSKYLSSSSAAGQLPGMMAEFSGMPSVWDDIYVRIFGDQVVDGVKTFLQPVKANEVKPATGDDLILNELTVKDGGIIDCGEF
;
A
#
# COMPACT_ATOMS: atom_id res chain seq x y z
N MET A 1 15.58 3.36 26.91
CA MET A 1 15.56 1.89 27.08
C MET A 1 14.51 1.58 28.12
N THR A 2 13.48 0.84 27.72
CA THR A 2 12.27 0.55 28.50
C THR A 2 12.37 -0.84 29.11
N VAL A 3 12.25 -0.93 30.43
CA VAL A 3 12.31 -2.18 31.19
C VAL A 3 10.97 -2.41 31.86
N VAL A 4 10.35 -3.57 31.63
CA VAL A 4 9.02 -3.90 32.15
C VAL A 4 9.04 -5.28 32.80
N ALA A 5 8.39 -5.43 33.95
CA ALA A 5 8.21 -6.75 34.57
C ALA A 5 7.22 -7.59 33.77
N ILE A 6 7.47 -8.89 33.59
CA ILE A 6 6.69 -9.77 32.71
C ILE A 6 5.19 -9.77 33.04
N GLN A 7 4.83 -9.70 34.34
CA GLN A 7 3.44 -9.66 34.78
C GLN A 7 2.70 -8.36 34.45
N ASN A 8 3.44 -7.31 34.08
CA ASN A 8 2.90 -5.99 33.74
C ASN A 8 2.82 -5.77 32.22
N LEU A 9 3.07 -6.81 31.41
CA LEU A 9 2.91 -6.71 29.95
C LEU A 9 1.43 -6.47 29.59
N PRO A 10 1.13 -5.45 28.77
CA PRO A 10 -0.21 -5.24 28.23
C PRO A 10 -0.68 -6.43 27.38
N ALA A 11 -2.00 -6.68 27.39
CA ALA A 11 -2.59 -7.77 26.61
C ALA A 11 -2.54 -7.55 25.08
N LEU A 12 -2.45 -6.29 24.63
CA LEU A 12 -2.38 -5.91 23.21
C LEU A 12 -1.34 -4.81 23.02
N MET A 13 -0.39 -5.02 22.11
CA MET A 13 0.68 -4.06 21.82
C MET A 13 1.07 -4.03 20.35
N LEU A 14 1.67 -2.92 19.93
CA LEU A 14 2.46 -2.86 18.71
C LEU A 14 3.81 -3.58 18.90
N SER A 15 4.25 -4.39 17.94
CA SER A 15 5.47 -5.20 18.06
C SER A 15 6.74 -4.36 18.22
N GLY A 16 6.83 -3.21 17.55
CA GLY A 16 7.93 -2.26 17.67
C GLY A 16 7.93 -1.48 18.99
N ASN A 17 6.79 -1.46 19.70
CA ASN A 17 6.66 -0.87 21.03
C ASN A 17 6.78 -1.89 22.16
N PHE A 18 7.00 -3.17 21.86
CA PHE A 18 7.32 -4.18 22.88
C PHE A 18 8.50 -3.70 23.73
N PRO A 19 8.55 -3.89 25.06
CA PRO A 19 9.66 -3.37 25.88
C PRO A 19 11.05 -3.80 25.38
N ASP A 20 12.07 -2.95 25.56
CA ASP A 20 13.45 -3.31 25.18
C ASP A 20 13.92 -4.51 26.00
N GLU A 21 13.48 -4.57 27.25
CA GLU A 21 13.82 -5.61 28.21
C GLU A 21 12.60 -5.99 29.04
N VAL A 22 12.35 -7.29 29.13
CA VAL A 22 11.34 -7.88 30.00
C VAL A 22 12.04 -8.58 31.15
N THR A 23 11.57 -8.37 32.38
CA THR A 23 12.20 -8.90 33.58
C THR A 23 11.28 -9.77 34.40
N PHE A 24 11.83 -10.80 35.03
CA PHE A 24 11.14 -11.63 36.00
C PHE A 24 12.10 -12.18 37.05
N GLN A 25 11.58 -12.65 38.17
CA GLN A 25 12.39 -13.18 39.26
C GLN A 25 12.63 -14.68 39.08
N GLY A 26 13.89 -15.11 39.13
CA GLY A 26 14.32 -16.49 38.98
C GLY A 26 15.81 -16.68 39.26
N SER A 27 16.22 -17.91 39.59
CA SER A 27 17.64 -18.27 39.71
C SER A 27 18.22 -18.61 38.33
N SER A 28 17.85 -19.75 37.79
CA SER A 28 18.01 -20.08 36.37
C SER A 28 16.76 -20.83 35.97
N ALA A 29 16.12 -20.37 34.89
CA ALA A 29 14.81 -20.86 34.48
C ALA A 29 14.81 -21.16 32.98
N PRO A 30 14.25 -22.31 32.55
CA PRO A 30 13.85 -22.47 31.17
C PRO A 30 12.75 -21.45 30.86
N VAL A 31 12.87 -20.80 29.71
CA VAL A 31 11.89 -19.87 29.17
C VAL A 31 11.45 -20.42 27.82
N SER A 32 10.16 -20.70 27.72
CA SER A 32 9.55 -21.23 26.50
C SER A 32 8.67 -20.16 25.87
N ILE A 33 8.93 -19.83 24.61
CA ILE A 33 8.21 -18.83 23.83
C ILE A 33 7.27 -19.54 22.87
N PHE A 34 6.01 -19.14 22.88
CA PHE A 34 4.96 -19.68 22.02
C PHE A 34 4.45 -18.61 21.05
N MET A 35 4.10 -19.03 19.84
CA MET A 35 3.41 -18.22 18.84
C MET A 35 2.18 -18.99 18.36
N ASN A 36 0.99 -18.40 18.48
CA ASN A 36 -0.29 -19.01 18.17
C ASN A 36 -0.51 -20.40 18.82
N GLY A 37 0.07 -20.61 20.00
CA GLY A 37 0.00 -21.86 20.75
C GLY A 37 1.08 -22.90 20.39
N GLU A 38 1.92 -22.64 19.40
CA GLU A 38 3.03 -23.51 19.02
C GLU A 38 4.34 -23.05 19.67
N LEU A 39 5.15 -23.99 20.15
CA LEU A 39 6.47 -23.69 20.74
C LEU A 39 7.42 -23.19 19.66
N LEU A 40 7.92 -21.98 19.82
CA LEU A 40 8.84 -21.31 18.89
C LEU A 40 10.30 -21.40 19.33
N LEU A 41 10.55 -21.21 20.63
CA LEU A 41 11.89 -21.23 21.21
C LEU A 41 11.82 -21.74 22.65
N GLU A 42 12.82 -22.49 23.07
CA GLU A 42 13.02 -22.83 24.48
C GLU A 42 14.50 -22.66 24.82
N GLU A 43 14.79 -21.80 25.79
CA GLU A 43 16.15 -21.47 26.19
C GLU A 43 16.23 -21.30 27.71
N THR A 44 17.37 -21.67 28.30
CA THR A 44 17.63 -21.44 29.72
C THR A 44 18.32 -20.10 29.92
N TYR A 45 17.74 -19.25 30.76
CA TYR A 45 18.31 -17.96 31.10
C TYR A 45 18.89 -17.98 32.53
N GLU A 46 19.96 -17.22 32.73
CA GLU A 46 20.61 -17.04 34.03
C GLU A 46 20.37 -15.63 34.57
N HIS A 47 20.30 -15.51 35.89
CA HIS A 47 20.08 -14.24 36.57
C HIS A 47 21.32 -13.34 36.62
N ASP A 48 21.10 -12.02 36.72
CA ASP A 48 22.14 -10.99 36.77
C ASP A 48 22.83 -10.80 38.15
N GLY A 49 22.69 -11.77 39.06
CA GLY A 49 23.16 -11.68 40.45
C GLY A 49 22.08 -11.26 41.47
N ASN A 50 20.97 -10.62 41.06
CA ASN A 50 19.87 -10.22 41.95
C ASN A 50 18.61 -11.10 41.80
N TYR A 51 18.77 -12.36 41.37
CA TYR A 51 17.66 -13.24 40.96
C TYR A 51 16.74 -12.60 39.90
N THR A 52 17.23 -11.64 39.13
CA THR A 52 16.47 -11.01 38.05
C THR A 52 17.00 -11.51 36.72
N ILE A 53 16.11 -12.08 35.92
CA ILE A 53 16.39 -12.52 34.55
C ILE A 53 15.88 -11.45 33.60
N HIS A 54 16.67 -11.17 32.57
CA HIS A 54 16.39 -10.13 31.58
C HIS A 54 16.25 -10.75 30.19
N LEU A 55 15.15 -10.43 29.51
CA LEU A 55 14.81 -10.96 28.18
C LEU A 55 14.72 -9.82 27.16
N LYS A 56 15.45 -9.95 26.05
CA LYS A 56 15.43 -8.99 24.94
C LYS A 56 14.75 -9.62 23.73
N LEU A 57 13.44 -9.47 23.65
CA LEU A 57 12.59 -10.19 22.70
C LEU A 57 11.97 -9.32 21.60
N ARG A 58 12.12 -7.99 21.67
CA ARG A 58 11.49 -7.06 20.71
C ARG A 58 11.83 -7.41 19.27
N ASP A 59 13.12 -7.55 18.95
CA ASP A 59 13.57 -7.80 17.57
C ASP A 59 13.10 -9.17 17.08
N LEU A 60 13.12 -10.18 17.94
CA LEU A 60 12.59 -11.52 17.64
C LEU A 60 11.12 -11.42 17.26
N PHE A 61 10.26 -10.90 18.15
CA PHE A 61 8.83 -10.81 17.90
C PHE A 61 8.49 -9.94 16.70
N ASN A 62 9.18 -8.80 16.52
CA ASN A 62 8.96 -7.94 15.39
C ASN A 62 9.37 -8.61 14.06
N SER A 63 10.42 -9.44 14.05
CA SER A 63 10.86 -10.15 12.85
C SER A 63 9.92 -11.28 12.41
N LEU A 64 9.13 -11.83 13.33
CA LEU A 64 8.17 -12.91 13.08
C LEU A 64 6.85 -12.41 12.46
N LEU A 65 6.62 -11.10 12.46
CA LEU A 65 5.41 -10.48 11.92
C LEU A 65 5.73 -9.72 10.63
N GLU A 66 4.85 -9.87 9.62
CA GLU A 66 5.01 -9.29 8.29
C GLU A 66 3.74 -8.57 7.83
N THR A 67 3.90 -7.41 7.19
CA THR A 67 2.83 -6.74 6.44
C THR A 67 2.98 -7.04 4.95
N VAL A 68 1.94 -7.59 4.33
CA VAL A 68 1.94 -7.92 2.91
C VAL A 68 1.35 -6.76 2.11
N ILE A 69 2.01 -6.37 1.02
CA ILE A 69 1.46 -5.37 0.10
C ILE A 69 0.38 -6.02 -0.79
N PRO A 70 -0.88 -5.56 -0.75
CA PRO A 70 -1.94 -6.17 -1.54
C PRO A 70 -1.69 -6.02 -3.04
N ILE A 71 -1.89 -7.11 -3.79
CA ILE A 71 -1.81 -7.11 -5.26
C ILE A 71 -3.19 -6.85 -5.87
N ALA A 72 -4.24 -7.38 -5.24
CA ALA A 72 -5.63 -7.26 -5.66
C ALA A 72 -6.57 -7.41 -4.46
N GLY A 73 -7.86 -7.16 -4.69
CA GLY A 73 -8.92 -7.30 -3.69
C GLY A 73 -9.31 -5.98 -3.01
N ASP A 74 -10.53 -5.97 -2.50
CA ASP A 74 -11.13 -4.80 -1.85
C ASP A 74 -10.74 -4.68 -0.38
N VAL A 75 -10.67 -5.81 0.34
CA VAL A 75 -10.21 -5.89 1.72
C VAL A 75 -9.24 -7.06 1.83
N PHE A 76 -8.03 -6.77 2.30
CA PHE A 76 -6.98 -7.77 2.50
C PHE A 76 -6.73 -7.95 4.00
N ILE A 77 -6.90 -9.17 4.51
CA ILE A 77 -6.62 -9.51 5.91
C ILE A 77 -5.13 -9.82 6.06
N GLN A 78 -4.45 -9.05 6.91
CA GLN A 78 -3.02 -9.17 7.18
C GLN A 78 -2.73 -10.27 8.20
N GLU A 79 -2.97 -11.53 7.83
CA GLU A 79 -2.88 -12.68 8.73
C GLU A 79 -1.49 -12.81 9.40
N ALA A 80 -0.40 -12.53 8.66
CA ALA A 80 0.96 -12.60 9.19
C ALA A 80 1.39 -11.36 10.00
N SER A 81 0.56 -10.32 10.07
CA SER A 81 0.87 -9.10 10.82
C SER A 81 0.38 -9.13 12.27
N VAL A 82 -0.38 -10.15 12.67
CA VAL A 82 -0.96 -10.25 14.01
C VAL A 82 -0.79 -11.66 14.51
N ALA A 83 -0.29 -11.82 15.74
CA ALA A 83 -0.19 -13.13 16.36
C ALA A 83 -0.35 -13.05 17.88
N ASP A 84 -0.79 -14.16 18.46
CA ASP A 84 -0.80 -14.37 19.90
C ASP A 84 0.51 -14.96 20.35
N PHE A 85 1.15 -14.34 21.32
CA PHE A 85 2.41 -14.81 21.91
C PHE A 85 2.20 -15.23 23.35
N GLY A 86 2.99 -16.21 23.77
CA GLY A 86 3.06 -16.67 25.16
C GLY A 86 4.51 -16.74 25.61
N ILE A 87 4.82 -16.20 26.77
CA ILE A 87 6.10 -16.45 27.44
C ILE A 87 5.80 -17.31 28.67
N GLN A 88 6.30 -18.53 28.68
CA GLN A 88 6.20 -19.45 29.80
C GLN A 88 7.51 -19.43 30.59
N VAL A 89 7.39 -19.22 31.91
CA VAL A 89 8.51 -19.21 32.85
C VAL A 89 8.20 -20.12 34.04
N GLU A 90 9.23 -20.69 34.64
CA GLU A 90 9.11 -21.47 35.88
C GLU A 90 9.10 -20.55 37.11
N GLU A 91 8.02 -20.59 37.89
CA GLU A 91 7.91 -19.87 39.16
C GLU A 91 7.78 -20.83 40.36
N GLN A 92 7.81 -20.31 41.59
CA GLN A 92 7.73 -21.11 42.82
C GLN A 92 6.46 -21.98 42.95
N GLY A 93 5.45 -21.75 42.10
CA GLY A 93 4.18 -22.52 42.03
C GLY A 93 4.05 -23.42 40.80
N GLY A 94 5.08 -23.54 39.95
CA GLY A 94 5.06 -24.23 38.66
C GLY A 94 5.11 -23.27 37.47
N PRO A 95 4.95 -23.78 36.23
CA PRO A 95 5.08 -22.97 35.04
C PRO A 95 3.90 -22.00 34.88
N VAL A 96 4.21 -20.72 34.70
CA VAL A 96 3.26 -19.64 34.46
C VAL A 96 3.44 -19.12 33.03
N THR A 97 2.34 -18.97 32.29
CA THR A 97 2.37 -18.44 30.91
C THR A 97 1.73 -17.06 30.86
N TYR A 98 2.49 -16.09 30.37
CA TYR A 98 2.04 -14.73 30.12
C TYR A 98 1.69 -14.57 28.65
N THR A 99 0.40 -14.37 28.35
CA THR A 99 -0.10 -14.25 26.98
C THR A 99 -0.40 -12.82 26.59
N PHE A 100 -0.02 -12.42 25.40
CA PHE A 100 -0.28 -11.10 24.84
C PHE A 100 -0.39 -11.19 23.31
N ARG A 101 -1.10 -10.25 22.70
CA ARG A 101 -1.23 -10.13 21.25
C ARG A 101 -0.34 -9.01 20.73
N LEU A 102 0.42 -9.32 19.67
CA LEU A 102 1.23 -8.33 18.97
C LEU A 102 0.65 -8.02 17.60
N VAL A 103 0.63 -6.73 17.27
CA VAL A 103 0.29 -6.19 15.96
C VAL A 103 1.54 -5.57 15.36
N LYS A 104 1.90 -5.97 14.13
CA LYS A 104 3.05 -5.43 13.40
C LYS A 104 2.94 -3.92 13.27
N GLY A 105 3.97 -3.21 13.71
CA GLY A 105 4.11 -1.77 13.66
C GLY A 105 4.77 -1.22 14.92
N GLY A 106 5.06 0.07 14.96
CA GLY A 106 5.62 0.74 16.12
C GLY A 106 5.66 2.25 15.94
N ILE A 107 5.73 2.94 17.08
CA ILE A 107 5.90 4.40 17.14
C ILE A 107 7.07 4.69 18.07
N ASP A 108 8.03 5.46 17.60
CA ASP A 108 9.09 5.96 18.48
C ASP A 108 8.51 7.09 19.36
N SER A 109 8.22 6.76 20.63
CA SER A 109 7.63 7.66 21.61
C SER A 109 8.32 7.45 22.95
N GLU A 110 8.65 8.55 23.63
CA GLU A 110 9.20 8.53 24.99
C GLU A 110 8.17 8.06 26.02
N ASP A 111 6.88 8.28 25.74
CA ASP A 111 5.76 7.84 26.57
C ASP A 111 5.29 6.42 26.18
N ILE A 112 4.91 5.63 27.18
CA ILE A 112 4.22 4.35 26.97
C ILE A 112 2.88 4.65 26.30
N ILE A 113 2.82 4.39 24.99
CA ILE A 113 1.57 4.47 24.25
C ILE A 113 0.69 3.31 24.70
N ASP A 114 -0.49 3.62 25.22
CA ASP A 114 -1.56 2.65 25.32
C ASP A 114 -1.93 2.21 23.90
N SER A 115 -1.30 1.10 23.49
CA SER A 115 -1.45 0.54 22.15
C SER A 115 -2.90 0.20 21.85
N THR A 116 -3.71 -0.15 22.86
CA THR A 116 -5.13 -0.45 22.66
C THR A 116 -5.88 0.80 22.24
N THR A 117 -5.72 1.89 22.99
CA THR A 117 -6.35 3.18 22.67
C THR A 117 -5.86 3.72 21.33
N PHE A 118 -4.56 3.61 21.05
CA PHE A 118 -3.98 4.03 19.77
C PHE A 118 -4.58 3.25 18.59
N LEU A 119 -4.56 1.92 18.65
CA LEU A 119 -5.07 1.04 17.59
C LEU A 119 -6.58 1.23 17.37
N TRP A 120 -7.33 1.51 18.43
CA TRP A 120 -8.76 1.82 18.31
C TRP A 120 -8.99 3.11 17.52
N GLY A 121 -8.29 4.19 17.91
CA GLY A 121 -8.57 5.54 17.41
C GLY A 121 -7.90 5.91 16.08
N ASN A 122 -6.99 5.10 15.56
CA ASN A 122 -6.12 5.52 14.45
C ASN A 122 -6.05 4.52 13.30
N PHE A 123 -6.01 5.06 12.09
CA PHE A 123 -5.50 4.31 10.95
C PHE A 123 -3.98 4.14 11.09
N LEU A 124 -3.46 3.00 10.62
CA LEU A 124 -2.03 2.71 10.59
C LEU A 124 -1.40 3.36 9.36
N THR A 125 -1.38 4.70 9.32
CA THR A 125 -0.88 5.49 8.18
C THR A 125 -0.19 6.77 8.62
N TRP A 126 0.87 7.13 7.91
CA TRP A 126 1.50 8.45 7.96
C TRP A 126 1.14 9.29 6.74
N LYS A 127 0.01 8.99 6.08
CA LYS A 127 -0.53 9.83 5.02
C LYS A 127 -1.12 11.11 5.61
N PRO A 128 -1.02 12.24 4.89
CA PRO A 128 -1.68 13.46 5.31
C PRO A 128 -3.18 13.21 5.37
N GLN A 129 -3.84 13.76 6.39
CA GLN A 129 -5.28 13.58 6.59
C GLN A 129 -6.11 14.02 5.37
N VAL A 130 -5.65 15.06 4.67
CA VAL A 130 -6.17 15.44 3.36
C VAL A 130 -5.14 15.05 2.31
N LYS A 131 -5.48 14.08 1.47
CA LYS A 131 -4.59 13.55 0.44
C LYS A 131 -5.12 13.83 -0.96
N LYS A 132 -4.30 14.49 -1.77
CA LYS A 132 -4.51 14.64 -3.21
C LYS A 132 -4.13 13.35 -3.92
N VAL A 133 -5.00 12.85 -4.79
CA VAL A 133 -4.82 11.59 -5.52
C VAL A 133 -5.30 11.72 -6.96
N LYS A 134 -4.75 10.92 -7.88
CA LYS A 134 -5.36 10.73 -9.20
C LYS A 134 -6.40 9.61 -9.15
N TYR A 135 -7.28 9.58 -10.14
CA TYR A 135 -8.45 8.69 -10.17
C TYR A 135 -8.09 7.21 -10.02
N LEU A 136 -7.04 6.76 -10.73
CA LEU A 136 -6.59 5.36 -10.77
C LEU A 136 -5.41 5.06 -9.84
N ASP A 137 -4.95 6.03 -9.05
CA ASP A 137 -3.83 5.82 -8.14
C ASP A 137 -4.17 4.74 -7.12
N PRO A 138 -3.26 3.78 -6.87
CA PRO A 138 -3.46 2.84 -5.78
C PRO A 138 -3.56 3.59 -4.46
N GLN A 139 -4.58 3.30 -3.66
CA GLN A 139 -4.70 3.81 -2.31
C GLN A 139 -5.21 2.69 -1.41
N TRP A 140 -4.51 2.51 -0.29
CA TRP A 140 -4.94 1.63 0.77
C TRP A 140 -5.03 2.36 2.09
N LEU A 141 -5.83 1.83 3.01
CA LEU A 141 -5.90 2.30 4.38
C LEU A 141 -5.91 1.08 5.29
N THR A 142 -5.03 1.05 6.29
CA THR A 142 -4.87 -0.12 7.17
C THR A 142 -5.42 0.20 8.56
N TYR A 143 -6.17 -0.73 9.13
CA TYR A 143 -6.78 -0.61 10.46
C TYR A 143 -6.74 -1.95 11.19
N TYR A 144 -6.58 -1.91 12.52
CA TYR A 144 -6.71 -3.09 13.38
C TYR A 144 -8.02 -3.00 14.16
N SER A 145 -8.94 -3.92 13.90
CA SER A 145 -10.26 -3.90 14.52
C SER A 145 -10.21 -4.56 15.90
N VAL A 146 -10.32 -3.78 16.99
CA VAL A 146 -10.42 -4.33 18.36
C VAL A 146 -11.81 -4.96 18.59
N GLN A 147 -12.81 -4.48 17.88
CA GLN A 147 -14.20 -4.94 17.86
C GLN A 147 -14.71 -4.94 16.42
N GLU A 148 -15.96 -5.30 16.15
CA GLU A 148 -16.51 -5.20 14.79
C GLU A 148 -16.50 -3.74 14.35
N ALA A 149 -15.96 -3.49 13.16
CA ALA A 149 -15.69 -2.15 12.67
C ALA A 149 -16.20 -1.98 11.24
N ARG A 150 -16.62 -0.77 10.90
CA ARG A 150 -17.21 -0.43 9.60
C ARG A 150 -16.43 0.73 9.00
N LEU A 151 -15.86 0.55 7.80
CA LEU A 151 -15.32 1.66 7.02
C LEU A 151 -16.48 2.39 6.35
N MET A 152 -16.75 3.60 6.82
CA MET A 152 -17.78 4.49 6.29
C MET A 152 -17.15 5.50 5.33
N ILE A 153 -17.90 5.86 4.30
CA ILE A 153 -17.51 6.88 3.32
C ILE A 153 -18.61 7.93 3.16
N GLN A 154 -18.21 9.16 2.83
CA GLN A 154 -19.14 10.27 2.59
C GLN A 154 -18.58 11.20 1.52
N ALA A 155 -19.39 11.56 0.53
CA ALA A 155 -18.99 12.48 -0.53
C ALA A 155 -19.49 13.89 -0.23
N THR A 156 -18.66 14.88 -0.54
CA THR A 156 -19.08 16.28 -0.61
C THR A 156 -18.95 16.76 -2.04
N TYR A 157 -19.94 17.52 -2.49
CA TYR A 157 -20.08 18.06 -3.84
C TYR A 157 -20.03 19.59 -3.79
N GLN A 158 -19.55 20.19 -4.86
CA GLN A 158 -19.63 21.63 -5.08
C GLN A 158 -20.85 21.91 -5.98
N GLU A 159 -21.88 22.56 -5.43
CA GLU A 159 -23.13 22.86 -6.13
C GLU A 159 -23.46 24.34 -5.98
N ALA A 160 -23.49 25.10 -7.07
CA ALA A 160 -23.86 26.52 -7.09
C ALA A 160 -23.23 27.38 -5.96
N ASP A 161 -21.91 27.22 -5.77
CA ASP A 161 -21.08 27.85 -4.73
C ASP A 161 -21.30 27.38 -3.28
N GLU A 162 -22.13 26.35 -3.06
CA GLU A 162 -22.28 25.68 -1.77
C GLU A 162 -21.66 24.28 -1.75
N LEU A 163 -21.24 23.84 -0.56
CA LEU A 163 -20.78 22.48 -0.33
C LEU A 163 -21.94 21.65 0.21
N VAL A 164 -22.36 20.64 -0.57
CA VAL A 164 -23.43 19.72 -0.20
C VAL A 164 -22.81 18.36 0.11
N THR A 165 -23.14 17.78 1.28
CA THR A 165 -22.58 16.50 1.72
C THR A 165 -23.65 15.40 1.66
N SER A 166 -23.30 14.21 1.17
CA SER A 166 -24.19 13.06 1.12
C SER A 166 -24.44 12.46 2.51
N ASP A 167 -25.41 11.55 2.61
CA ASP A 167 -25.44 10.61 3.73
C ASP A 167 -24.20 9.69 3.71
N PRO A 168 -23.72 9.23 4.89
CA PRO A 168 -22.66 8.23 4.97
C PRO A 168 -23.09 6.88 4.37
N VAL A 169 -22.19 6.23 3.65
CA VAL A 169 -22.37 4.90 3.06
C VAL A 169 -21.36 3.93 3.68
N LEU A 170 -21.80 2.71 3.97
CA LEU A 170 -20.90 1.63 4.37
C LEU A 170 -20.11 1.15 3.15
N LEU A 171 -18.77 1.24 3.21
CA LEU A 171 -17.91 0.68 2.18
C LEU A 171 -17.51 -0.75 2.49
N TYR A 172 -16.99 -1.03 3.69
CA TYR A 172 -16.56 -2.37 4.11
C TYR A 172 -16.87 -2.65 5.59
N THR A 173 -17.17 -3.91 5.90
CA THR A 173 -17.19 -4.44 7.27
C THR A 173 -15.87 -5.15 7.56
N LEU A 174 -15.29 -4.91 8.74
CA LEU A 174 -14.00 -5.43 9.15
C LEU A 174 -14.17 -6.42 10.31
N PRO A 175 -13.59 -7.63 10.18
CA PRO A 175 -13.69 -8.64 11.22
C PRO A 175 -12.96 -8.23 12.50
N VAL A 176 -13.48 -8.70 13.63
CA VAL A 176 -12.91 -8.47 14.96
C VAL A 176 -11.52 -9.10 15.07
N TYR A 177 -10.62 -8.41 15.77
CA TYR A 177 -9.25 -8.82 16.04
C TYR A 177 -8.39 -9.10 14.81
N LYS A 178 -8.71 -8.47 13.68
CA LYS A 178 -7.96 -8.58 12.45
C LYS A 178 -7.41 -7.23 12.02
N LYS A 179 -6.17 -7.25 11.54
CA LYS A 179 -5.58 -6.12 10.81
C LYS A 179 -6.00 -6.24 9.35
N CYS A 180 -6.68 -5.23 8.84
CA CYS A 180 -7.22 -5.21 7.48
C CYS A 180 -6.62 -4.03 6.71
N THR A 181 -6.16 -4.30 5.49
CA THR A 181 -5.75 -3.29 4.52
C THR A 181 -6.85 -3.16 3.47
N MET A 182 -7.52 -2.02 3.45
CA MET A 182 -8.70 -1.75 2.63
C MET A 182 -8.33 -0.94 1.40
N ASN A 183 -8.84 -1.33 0.24
CA ASN A 183 -8.70 -0.59 -1.01
C ASN A 183 -9.63 0.63 -0.99
N VAL A 184 -9.01 1.80 -1.01
CA VAL A 184 -9.66 3.12 -1.01
C VAL A 184 -9.20 3.94 -2.22
N LYS A 185 -8.88 3.27 -3.32
CA LYS A 185 -8.68 3.92 -4.64
C LYS A 185 -9.82 4.89 -4.91
N PHE A 186 -9.50 6.04 -5.48
CA PHE A 186 -10.51 7.09 -5.66
C PHE A 186 -11.66 6.63 -6.56
N GLU A 187 -11.38 5.89 -7.63
CA GLU A 187 -12.38 5.19 -8.44
C GLU A 187 -13.35 4.33 -7.59
N ARG A 188 -12.81 3.55 -6.64
CA ARG A 188 -13.61 2.68 -5.77
C ARG A 188 -14.49 3.48 -4.82
N LEU A 189 -13.95 4.55 -4.24
CA LEU A 189 -14.71 5.47 -3.39
C LEU A 189 -15.83 6.15 -4.19
N TRP A 190 -15.51 6.59 -5.40
CA TRP A 190 -16.43 7.27 -6.31
C TRP A 190 -17.60 6.37 -6.72
N ALA A 191 -17.38 5.07 -6.90
CA ALA A 191 -18.43 4.14 -7.30
C ALA A 191 -19.64 4.11 -6.34
N GLY A 192 -19.44 4.41 -5.06
CA GLY A 192 -20.52 4.55 -4.07
C GLY A 192 -21.38 5.81 -4.22
N PHE A 193 -20.94 6.75 -5.06
CA PHE A 193 -21.50 8.10 -5.19
C PHE A 193 -21.73 8.53 -6.64
N ALA A 194 -21.47 7.65 -7.61
CA ALA A 194 -21.57 7.96 -9.02
C ALA A 194 -23.02 8.32 -9.39
N GLN A 195 -23.23 9.59 -9.73
CA GLN A 195 -24.50 10.12 -10.23
C GLN A 195 -24.23 10.89 -11.52
N GLU A 196 -25.15 10.78 -12.47
CA GLU A 196 -25.07 11.44 -13.77
C GLU A 196 -24.97 12.97 -13.59
N GLY A 197 -23.94 13.59 -14.19
CA GLY A 197 -23.72 15.04 -14.10
C GLY A 197 -23.22 15.54 -12.73
N ARG A 198 -22.91 14.66 -11.78
CA ARG A 198 -22.50 15.05 -10.42
C ARG A 198 -21.21 14.34 -9.99
N ALA A 199 -20.19 15.15 -9.70
CA ALA A 199 -18.85 14.71 -9.35
C ALA A 199 -18.52 15.07 -7.89
N PRO A 200 -18.18 14.09 -7.02
CA PRO A 200 -17.62 14.38 -5.71
C PRO A 200 -16.40 15.31 -5.79
N TYR A 201 -16.44 16.40 -5.02
CA TYR A 201 -15.32 17.32 -4.85
C TYR A 201 -14.24 16.70 -3.96
N PHE A 202 -14.66 16.01 -2.90
CA PHE A 202 -13.81 15.12 -2.11
C PHE A 202 -14.64 14.01 -1.46
N ILE A 203 -13.97 12.94 -1.04
CA ILE A 203 -14.58 11.81 -0.34
C ILE A 203 -13.86 11.59 0.98
N ASP A 204 -14.63 11.57 2.06
CA ASP A 204 -14.19 11.35 3.42
C ASP A 204 -14.39 9.89 3.82
N CYS A 205 -13.40 9.31 4.52
CA CYS A 205 -13.41 7.94 5.02
C CYS A 205 -13.13 7.91 6.52
N TRP A 206 -13.84 7.09 7.29
CA TRP A 206 -13.55 6.87 8.72
C TRP A 206 -14.03 5.49 9.17
N ILE A 207 -13.50 5.00 10.30
CA ILE A 207 -14.04 3.82 10.97
C ILE A 207 -15.14 4.24 11.94
N ALA A 208 -16.27 3.55 11.86
CA ALA A 208 -17.33 3.57 12.85
C ALA A 208 -17.49 2.17 13.50
N ASP A 209 -18.07 2.14 14.70
CA ASP A 209 -18.50 0.88 15.31
C ASP A 209 -19.90 0.45 14.85
N GLU A 210 -20.43 -0.63 15.44
CA GLU A 210 -21.78 -1.11 15.13
C GLU A 210 -22.89 -0.09 15.42
N GLY A 211 -22.67 0.79 16.40
CA GLY A 211 -23.56 1.90 16.77
C GLY A 211 -23.44 3.12 15.84
N ASN A 212 -22.58 3.04 14.82
CA ASN A 212 -22.19 4.13 13.93
C ASN A 212 -21.46 5.30 14.61
N ASP A 213 -20.91 5.07 15.81
CA ASP A 213 -20.05 6.04 16.46
C ASP A 213 -18.68 6.04 15.77
N LYS A 214 -18.30 7.21 15.25
CA LYS A 214 -17.00 7.43 14.63
C LYS A 214 -15.88 7.20 15.65
N LYS A 215 -14.93 6.32 15.31
CA LYS A 215 -13.79 5.96 16.16
C LYS A 215 -12.48 6.59 15.71
N THR A 216 -12.28 6.72 14.40
CA THR A 216 -11.06 7.32 13.84
C THR A 216 -11.29 8.76 13.43
N TYR A 217 -10.20 9.51 13.22
CA TYR A 217 -10.27 10.73 12.42
C TYR A 217 -10.75 10.44 10.99
N THR A 218 -11.18 11.49 10.28
CA THR A 218 -11.57 11.39 8.86
C THR A 218 -10.35 11.48 7.96
N GLN A 219 -10.14 10.49 7.12
CA GLN A 219 -9.19 10.54 6.01
C GLN A 219 -9.91 11.07 4.76
N ARG A 220 -9.46 12.20 4.22
CA ARG A 220 -10.04 12.85 3.04
C ARG A 220 -9.22 12.58 1.79
N TYR A 221 -9.88 12.18 0.71
CA TYR A 221 -9.31 12.04 -0.61
C TYR A 221 -9.87 13.10 -1.55
N VAL A 222 -8.97 13.86 -2.17
CA VAL A 222 -9.29 14.94 -3.11
C VAL A 222 -8.72 14.57 -4.47
N LEU A 223 -9.54 14.59 -5.51
CA LEU A 223 -9.06 14.36 -6.86
C LEU A 223 -8.16 15.53 -7.28
N SER A 224 -6.96 15.22 -7.76
CA SER A 224 -6.02 16.22 -8.25
C SER A 224 -5.89 16.15 -9.76
N ASP A 225 -5.83 17.32 -10.38
CA ASP A 225 -5.51 17.56 -11.78
C ASP A 225 -4.02 17.89 -12.00
N GLU A 226 -3.20 17.86 -10.94
CA GLU A 226 -1.76 18.10 -11.02
C GLU A 226 -1.10 17.03 -11.92
N TYR A 227 -0.48 17.49 -13.02
CA TYR A 227 0.26 16.66 -13.95
C TYR A 227 1.76 16.91 -13.79
N HIS A 228 2.52 15.86 -13.52
CA HIS A 228 3.98 15.88 -13.55
C HIS A 228 4.47 14.85 -14.57
N GLU A 229 5.50 15.22 -15.32
CA GLU A 229 6.09 14.37 -16.36
C GLU A 229 6.70 13.09 -15.78
N PHE A 230 7.29 13.17 -14.58
CA PHE A 230 8.04 12.08 -13.93
C PHE A 230 7.35 11.56 -12.67
N ASP A 231 6.06 11.25 -12.80
CA ASP A 231 5.24 10.70 -11.71
C ASP A 231 5.54 9.21 -11.48
N ASP A 232 6.26 8.89 -10.40
CA ASP A 232 6.46 7.51 -9.95
C ASP A 232 5.74 7.27 -8.62
N ILE A 233 4.96 6.19 -8.55
CA ILE A 233 4.19 5.81 -7.37
C ILE A 233 4.90 4.65 -6.68
N PHE A 234 5.20 4.83 -5.40
CA PHE A 234 5.79 3.80 -4.55
C PHE A 234 4.79 3.36 -3.48
N VAL A 235 4.78 2.06 -3.20
CA VAL A 235 3.95 1.42 -2.20
C VAL A 235 4.86 0.74 -1.18
N PHE A 236 4.62 0.95 0.11
CA PHE A 236 5.51 0.44 1.14
C PHE A 236 4.79 0.14 2.46
N GLU A 237 5.41 -0.70 3.29
CA GLU A 237 5.03 -0.87 4.69
C GLU A 237 5.59 0.30 5.51
N ASN A 238 4.72 1.08 6.12
CA ASN A 238 5.10 2.19 7.01
C ASN A 238 5.49 1.69 8.40
N SER A 239 6.08 2.55 9.23
CA SER A 239 6.47 2.17 10.60
C SER A 239 5.29 1.79 11.50
N LEU A 240 4.07 2.27 11.25
CA LEU A 240 2.84 1.81 11.94
C LEU A 240 2.41 0.39 11.51
N GLY A 241 3.14 -0.23 10.57
CA GLY A 241 2.84 -1.53 9.97
C GLY A 241 1.68 -1.49 8.99
N GLY A 242 1.16 -0.33 8.60
CA GLY A 242 0.18 -0.24 7.52
C GLY A 242 0.82 -0.08 6.14
N VAL A 243 -0.02 -0.07 5.11
CA VAL A 243 0.41 0.13 3.73
C VAL A 243 0.21 1.56 3.29
N ASP A 244 1.30 2.23 2.94
CA ASP A 244 1.31 3.60 2.42
C ASP A 244 1.74 3.68 0.96
N VAL A 245 1.28 4.77 0.33
CA VAL A 245 1.50 5.03 -1.09
C VAL A 245 1.99 6.46 -1.25
N ILE A 246 3.22 6.63 -1.70
CA ILE A 246 3.86 7.93 -1.89
C ILE A 246 4.14 8.16 -3.38
N ARG A 247 4.06 9.42 -3.82
CA ARG A 247 4.31 9.84 -5.20
C ARG A 247 5.55 10.73 -5.19
N PHE A 248 6.51 10.42 -6.05
CA PHE A 248 7.68 11.26 -6.29
C PHE A 248 7.66 11.81 -7.70
N THR A 249 7.87 13.11 -7.81
CA THR A 249 7.65 13.89 -9.05
C THR A 249 8.95 14.35 -9.71
N GLY A 250 10.09 14.09 -9.06
CA GLY A 250 11.42 14.43 -9.58
C GLY A 250 11.90 13.48 -10.68
N GLU A 251 13.05 13.80 -11.26
CA GLU A 251 13.64 13.04 -12.37
C GLU A 251 13.96 11.58 -11.99
N LEU A 252 13.83 10.70 -12.98
CA LEU A 252 14.21 9.29 -12.92
C LEU A 252 15.30 9.03 -13.97
N GLU A 253 16.48 8.60 -13.51
CA GLU A 253 17.58 8.18 -14.37
C GLU A 253 17.68 6.66 -14.41
N HIS A 254 17.75 6.09 -15.61
CA HIS A 254 17.97 4.66 -15.82
C HIS A 254 19.46 4.35 -15.96
N GLN A 255 19.97 3.49 -15.09
CA GLN A 255 21.36 3.03 -15.12
C GLN A 255 21.40 1.54 -15.46
N LEU A 256 22.04 1.21 -16.58
CA LEU A 256 22.16 -0.16 -17.06
C LEU A 256 23.63 -0.59 -17.01
N GLY A 257 23.95 -1.49 -16.07
CA GLY A 257 25.21 -2.20 -16.02
C GLY A 257 24.99 -3.69 -16.33
N HIS A 258 25.78 -4.25 -17.24
CA HIS A 258 25.80 -5.69 -17.48
C HIS A 258 27.22 -6.18 -17.29
N GLU A 259 27.38 -7.22 -16.47
CA GLU A 259 28.66 -7.92 -16.36
C GLU A 259 28.60 -9.20 -17.20
N PHE A 260 29.42 -9.25 -18.26
CA PHE A 260 29.51 -10.40 -19.15
C PHE A 260 30.57 -11.36 -18.62
N LYS A 261 30.18 -12.60 -18.32
CA LYS A 261 31.09 -13.66 -17.90
C LYS A 261 31.46 -14.49 -19.12
N SER A 262 32.77 -14.56 -19.41
CA SER A 262 33.31 -15.32 -20.53
C SER A 262 34.41 -16.28 -20.07
N ALA A 263 34.56 -17.37 -20.82
CA ALA A 263 35.60 -18.37 -20.61
C ALA A 263 36.11 -18.91 -21.95
N VAL A 264 37.33 -19.46 -21.96
CA VAL A 264 37.94 -20.07 -23.14
C VAL A 264 37.53 -21.54 -23.22
N PHE A 265 36.92 -21.92 -24.34
CA PHE A 265 36.53 -23.28 -24.67
C PHE A 265 37.30 -23.74 -25.91
N GLY A 266 38.46 -24.37 -25.72
CA GLY A 266 39.36 -24.75 -26.81
C GLY A 266 40.10 -23.55 -27.38
N GLU A 267 39.86 -23.23 -28.66
CA GLU A 267 40.46 -22.06 -29.34
C GLU A 267 39.53 -20.84 -29.36
N GLU A 268 38.31 -20.94 -28.81
CA GLU A 268 37.31 -19.87 -28.83
C GLU A 268 36.97 -19.36 -27.41
N THR A 269 36.91 -18.05 -27.24
CA THR A 269 36.32 -17.43 -26.04
C THR A 269 34.81 -17.32 -26.23
N ARG A 270 34.03 -17.84 -25.28
CA ARG A 270 32.56 -17.75 -25.30
C ARG A 270 32.04 -17.15 -24.02
N GLU A 271 31.02 -16.30 -24.15
CA GLU A 271 30.20 -15.85 -23.03
C GLU A 271 29.31 -17.00 -22.54
N TYR A 272 29.23 -17.19 -21.23
CA TYR A 272 28.43 -18.25 -20.64
C TYR A 272 27.39 -17.73 -19.64
N ASP A 273 27.55 -16.50 -19.12
CA ASP A 273 26.59 -15.88 -18.22
C ASP A 273 26.60 -14.35 -18.34
N ILE A 274 25.48 -13.73 -18.02
CA ILE A 274 25.31 -12.27 -18.00
C ILE A 274 24.64 -11.90 -16.68
N ILE A 275 25.36 -11.15 -15.85
CA ILE A 275 24.81 -10.61 -14.61
C ILE A 275 24.19 -9.25 -14.92
N PHE A 276 22.85 -9.22 -14.84
CA PHE A 276 22.07 -8.00 -15.05
C PHE A 276 22.15 -7.12 -13.80
N ASN A 277 22.50 -5.86 -13.99
CA ASN A 277 22.50 -4.85 -12.95
C ASN A 277 21.78 -3.60 -13.46
N ARG A 278 20.45 -3.64 -13.43
CA ARG A 278 19.61 -2.47 -13.71
C ARG A 278 19.36 -1.72 -12.41
N SER A 279 19.82 -0.47 -12.35
CA SER A 279 19.51 0.46 -11.26
C SER A 279 18.80 1.70 -11.79
N PHE A 280 18.16 2.39 -10.86
CA PHE A 280 17.36 3.58 -11.11
C PHE A 280 17.74 4.60 -10.06
N SER A 281 18.12 5.81 -10.48
CA SER A 281 18.31 6.94 -9.58
C SER A 281 17.05 7.80 -9.64
N LYS A 282 16.38 7.99 -8.50
CA LYS A 282 15.15 8.76 -8.41
C LYS A 282 15.36 9.97 -7.49
N ASN A 283 15.00 11.13 -8.02
CA ASN A 283 14.80 12.34 -7.24
C ASN A 283 13.35 12.40 -6.72
N THR A 284 13.16 12.76 -5.46
CA THR A 284 11.81 12.82 -4.85
C THR A 284 10.93 13.94 -5.41
N GLY A 285 11.53 14.95 -6.02
CA GLY A 285 10.94 16.28 -6.16
C GLY A 285 11.12 17.10 -4.87
N TYR A 286 10.81 18.39 -4.95
CA TYR A 286 10.88 19.29 -3.81
C TYR A 286 9.72 19.05 -2.85
N PHE A 287 10.03 18.98 -1.55
CA PHE A 287 9.02 18.86 -0.52
C PHE A 287 8.30 20.19 -0.30
N LYS A 288 6.97 20.17 -0.28
CA LYS A 288 6.12 21.34 -0.05
C LYS A 288 6.01 21.68 1.45
N ASN A 289 6.17 20.69 2.33
CA ASN A 289 6.05 20.85 3.77
C ASN A 289 6.83 19.76 4.54
N GLY A 290 6.98 19.93 5.86
CA GLY A 290 7.68 18.97 6.72
C GLY A 290 6.98 17.61 6.86
N TYR A 291 5.69 17.52 6.54
CA TYR A 291 4.97 16.25 6.59
C TYR A 291 5.39 15.31 5.46
N GLU A 292 5.57 15.85 4.25
CA GLU A 292 6.13 15.10 3.12
C GLU A 292 7.56 14.61 3.40
N LEU A 293 8.34 15.40 4.14
CA LEU A 293 9.69 15.02 4.59
C LEU A 293 9.65 13.84 5.57
N MET A 294 8.78 13.91 6.58
CA MET A 294 8.58 12.84 7.55
C MET A 294 8.13 11.55 6.86
N TRP A 295 7.13 11.64 5.99
CA TRP A 295 6.58 10.50 5.27
C TRP A 295 7.59 9.87 4.31
N THR A 296 8.41 10.70 3.65
CA THR A 296 9.52 10.22 2.82
C THR A 296 10.61 9.55 3.68
N SER A 297 10.89 10.07 4.87
CA SER A 297 11.87 9.47 5.78
C SER A 297 11.41 8.08 6.22
N ASP A 298 10.12 7.90 6.50
CA ASP A 298 9.53 6.60 6.80
C ASP A 298 9.61 5.63 5.61
N PHE A 299 9.34 6.11 4.39
CA PHE A 299 9.58 5.33 3.16
C PHE A 299 11.03 4.86 3.05
N MET A 300 12.00 5.72 3.36
CA MET A 300 13.42 5.37 3.28
C MET A 300 13.85 4.36 4.37
N ALA A 301 13.21 4.40 5.54
CA ALA A 301 13.43 3.44 6.62
C ALA A 301 12.80 2.06 6.35
N SER A 302 11.74 1.99 5.53
CA SER A 302 11.04 0.74 5.23
C SER A 302 11.91 -0.26 4.46
N LEU A 303 11.86 -1.54 4.85
CA LEU A 303 12.51 -2.65 4.11
C LEU A 303 11.60 -3.29 3.05
N ASN A 304 10.31 -2.96 3.09
CA ASN A 304 9.29 -3.56 2.26
C ASN A 304 8.70 -2.52 1.32
N ARG A 305 9.40 -2.28 0.22
CA ARG A 305 9.10 -1.22 -0.76
C ARG A 305 8.84 -1.79 -2.13
N HIS A 306 7.92 -1.16 -2.85
CA HIS A 306 7.49 -1.53 -4.18
C HIS A 306 7.34 -0.29 -5.05
N LEU A 307 7.70 -0.40 -6.32
CA LEU A 307 7.30 0.54 -7.36
C LEU A 307 5.99 0.04 -7.97
N TYR A 308 4.98 0.89 -8.09
CA TYR A 308 3.72 0.53 -8.72
C TYR A 308 3.81 0.75 -10.23
N VAL A 309 3.78 -0.35 -10.99
CA VAL A 309 3.95 -0.36 -12.45
C VAL A 309 2.79 -1.13 -13.06
N SER A 310 2.09 -0.52 -14.02
CA SER A 310 1.00 -1.17 -14.79
C SER A 310 -0.01 -1.89 -13.90
N GLY A 311 -0.46 -1.23 -12.82
CA GLY A 311 -1.47 -1.79 -11.91
C GLY A 311 -0.93 -2.72 -10.82
N LEU A 312 0.38 -3.02 -10.80
CA LEU A 312 0.96 -4.01 -9.88
C LEU A 312 2.12 -3.45 -9.05
N PRO A 313 2.20 -3.76 -7.74
CA PRO A 313 3.37 -3.43 -6.93
C PRO A 313 4.53 -4.40 -7.22
N VAL A 314 5.66 -3.87 -7.69
CA VAL A 314 6.88 -4.63 -7.98
C VAL A 314 7.94 -4.31 -6.93
N ARG A 315 8.43 -5.33 -6.22
CA ARG A 315 9.36 -5.14 -5.10
C ARG A 315 10.68 -4.53 -5.55
N ILE A 316 11.16 -3.54 -4.79
CA ILE A 316 12.43 -2.85 -5.02
C ILE A 316 13.36 -3.00 -3.82
N VAL A 317 14.66 -2.84 -4.08
CA VAL A 317 15.73 -2.80 -3.09
C VAL A 317 16.48 -1.49 -3.28
N VAL A 318 16.52 -0.67 -2.24
CA VAL A 318 17.29 0.59 -2.23
C VAL A 318 18.76 0.27 -1.98
N LYS A 319 19.64 0.83 -2.81
CA LYS A 319 21.09 0.64 -2.78
C LYS A 319 21.81 1.79 -2.09
N SER A 320 21.35 3.01 -2.31
CA SER A 320 21.92 4.22 -1.71
C SER A 320 20.83 5.27 -1.53
N PHE A 321 21.04 6.13 -0.54
CA PHE A 321 20.17 7.26 -0.21
C PHE A 321 21.05 8.43 0.18
N GLU A 322 20.81 9.58 -0.42
CA GLU A 322 21.46 10.84 -0.09
C GLU A 322 20.40 11.87 0.28
N ALA A 323 20.42 12.26 1.56
CA ALA A 323 19.71 13.42 2.05
C ALA A 323 20.67 14.60 2.16
N LYS A 324 20.32 15.72 1.52
CA LYS A 324 20.98 17.00 1.73
C LYS A 324 19.93 17.98 2.21
N ASP A 325 20.07 18.43 3.46
CA ASP A 325 19.25 19.49 4.03
C ASP A 325 20.08 20.76 4.14
N ILE A 326 19.89 21.66 3.19
CA ILE A 326 20.56 22.97 3.15
C ILE A 326 19.48 24.00 3.45
N LYS A 327 19.60 24.71 4.58
CA LYS A 327 18.59 25.68 5.06
C LYS A 327 18.19 26.76 4.04
N THR A 328 19.00 26.98 3.00
CA THR A 328 18.78 27.98 1.96
C THR A 328 18.16 27.42 0.68
N GLU A 329 17.94 26.11 0.59
CA GLU A 329 17.45 25.43 -0.61
C GLU A 329 16.18 24.64 -0.31
N LEU A 330 15.39 24.37 -1.35
CA LEU A 330 14.25 23.46 -1.22
C LEU A 330 14.76 22.04 -1.03
N SER A 331 14.38 21.44 0.10
CA SER A 331 14.76 20.07 0.44
C SER A 331 14.18 19.09 -0.58
N HIS A 332 15.02 18.17 -1.03
CA HIS A 332 14.69 17.04 -1.90
C HIS A 332 15.70 15.93 -1.61
N TYR A 333 15.35 14.69 -1.89
CA TYR A 333 16.26 13.55 -1.72
C TYR A 333 16.52 12.84 -3.03
N ASN A 334 17.69 12.21 -3.11
CA ASN A 334 18.05 11.31 -4.20
C ASN A 334 18.31 9.92 -3.64
N PHE A 335 17.79 8.89 -4.29
CA PHE A 335 18.04 7.51 -3.92
C PHE A 335 18.19 6.62 -5.14
N THR A 336 19.02 5.60 -5.02
CA THR A 336 19.20 4.60 -6.07
C THR A 336 18.56 3.30 -5.63
N TYR A 337 17.79 2.67 -6.52
CA TYR A 337 17.18 1.36 -6.26
C TYR A 337 17.34 0.42 -7.46
N SER A 338 17.04 -0.86 -7.24
CA SER A 338 16.85 -1.86 -8.29
C SER A 338 15.64 -2.73 -8.00
N PHE A 339 15.06 -3.35 -9.01
CA PHE A 339 14.06 -4.39 -8.78
C PHE A 339 14.67 -5.56 -8.02
N ALA A 340 13.92 -6.11 -7.06
CA ALA A 340 14.36 -7.26 -6.26
C ALA A 340 14.59 -8.50 -7.13
N ARG A 341 13.78 -8.66 -8.19
CA ARG A 341 13.96 -9.66 -9.23
C ARG A 341 14.45 -8.99 -10.50
N GLN A 342 15.64 -9.38 -10.94
CA GLN A 342 16.20 -8.98 -12.25
C GLN A 342 16.19 -10.20 -13.18
N SER A 343 15.93 -9.98 -14.45
CA SER A 343 15.90 -11.04 -15.46
C SER A 343 16.54 -10.56 -16.75
N LYS A 344 17.12 -11.51 -17.48
CA LYS A 344 17.61 -11.33 -18.85
C LYS A 344 16.49 -11.20 -19.88
N TYR A 345 15.30 -11.69 -19.53
CA TYR A 345 14.14 -11.68 -20.41
C TYR A 345 13.40 -10.35 -20.30
N LEU A 346 12.85 -9.89 -21.42
CA LEU A 346 11.95 -8.73 -21.44
C LEU A 346 10.75 -9.00 -20.53
N SER A 347 10.35 -8.01 -19.73
CA SER A 347 9.13 -8.17 -18.95
C SER A 347 7.91 -8.13 -19.88
N SER A 348 6.94 -9.00 -19.62
CA SER A 348 5.67 -9.01 -20.36
C SER A 348 4.96 -7.66 -20.29
N SER A 349 5.03 -6.96 -19.16
CA SER A 349 4.50 -5.61 -18.99
C SER A 349 5.15 -4.54 -19.88
N SER A 350 6.44 -4.68 -20.21
CA SER A 350 7.12 -3.76 -21.14
C SER A 350 6.86 -4.14 -22.60
N ALA A 351 6.59 -5.43 -22.86
CA ALA A 351 6.43 -5.99 -24.20
C ALA A 351 4.98 -5.97 -24.70
N ALA A 352 4.00 -5.83 -23.79
CA ALA A 352 2.57 -5.99 -24.10
C ALA A 352 2.04 -5.01 -25.17
N GLY A 353 2.60 -3.80 -25.26
CA GLY A 353 2.25 -2.82 -26.29
C GLY A 353 3.19 -2.77 -27.50
N GLN A 354 4.25 -3.59 -27.54
CA GLN A 354 5.32 -3.49 -28.54
C GLN A 354 5.47 -4.74 -29.42
N LEU A 355 4.78 -5.83 -29.08
CA LEU A 355 4.80 -7.06 -29.87
C LEU A 355 3.61 -7.07 -30.83
N PRO A 356 3.82 -7.02 -32.16
CA PRO A 356 2.73 -7.11 -33.12
C PRO A 356 2.02 -8.47 -33.00
N GLY A 357 0.75 -8.46 -32.57
CA GLY A 357 -0.22 -9.54 -32.75
C GLY A 357 -0.09 -10.81 -31.89
N MET A 358 0.76 -10.86 -30.85
CA MET A 358 1.03 -12.10 -30.08
C MET A 358 0.50 -12.14 -28.63
N MET A 359 -0.51 -11.32 -28.28
CA MET A 359 -0.98 -11.16 -26.89
C MET A 359 -2.27 -11.91 -26.51
N ALA A 360 -2.67 -12.96 -27.23
CA ALA A 360 -3.87 -13.73 -26.84
C ALA A 360 -3.60 -14.95 -25.93
N GLU A 361 -2.36 -15.46 -25.85
CA GLU A 361 -2.14 -16.81 -25.28
C GLU A 361 -1.21 -16.88 -24.05
N PHE A 362 -0.62 -15.77 -23.59
CA PHE A 362 0.35 -15.80 -22.48
C PHE A 362 -0.20 -15.45 -21.10
N SER A 363 -1.49 -15.14 -20.95
CA SER A 363 -2.09 -14.87 -19.63
C SER A 363 -3.11 -15.95 -19.25
N GLY A 364 -2.68 -16.94 -18.48
CA GLY A 364 -3.55 -17.72 -17.60
C GLY A 364 -4.10 -16.91 -16.40
N MET A 365 -4.29 -15.60 -16.57
CA MET A 365 -4.99 -14.72 -15.65
C MET A 365 -5.90 -13.80 -16.48
N PRO A 366 -7.11 -13.50 -15.99
CA PRO A 366 -8.10 -12.79 -16.77
C PRO A 366 -7.53 -11.43 -17.17
N SER A 367 -7.58 -11.17 -18.48
CA SER A 367 -7.34 -9.88 -19.09
C SER A 367 -8.17 -8.82 -18.36
N VAL A 368 -7.55 -8.10 -17.45
CA VAL A 368 -8.00 -6.76 -17.11
C VAL A 368 -7.56 -5.93 -18.30
N TRP A 369 -8.42 -5.90 -19.32
CA TRP A 369 -8.30 -4.94 -20.40
C TRP A 369 -8.23 -3.57 -19.76
N ASP A 370 -7.20 -2.81 -20.09
CA ASP A 370 -7.10 -1.40 -19.71
C ASP A 370 -8.38 -0.70 -20.17
N ASP A 371 -9.21 -0.25 -19.24
CA ASP A 371 -10.26 0.72 -19.51
C ASP A 371 -9.57 2.04 -19.89
N ILE A 372 -9.21 2.18 -21.16
CA ILE A 372 -8.75 3.45 -21.73
C ILE A 372 -9.97 4.38 -21.80
N TYR A 373 -10.06 5.31 -20.87
CA TYR A 373 -10.97 6.46 -21.00
C TYR A 373 -10.43 7.39 -22.10
N VAL A 374 -10.92 7.24 -23.34
CA VAL A 374 -10.70 8.26 -24.38
C VAL A 374 -11.66 9.42 -24.11
N ARG A 375 -11.12 10.58 -23.70
CA ARG A 375 -11.90 11.85 -23.74
C ARG A 375 -11.98 12.32 -25.18
N ILE A 376 -13.09 12.02 -25.86
CA ILE A 376 -13.39 12.60 -27.17
C ILE A 376 -13.94 14.01 -26.94
N PHE A 377 -13.13 15.05 -27.19
CA PHE A 377 -13.63 16.41 -27.30
C PHE A 377 -14.18 16.61 -28.72
N GLY A 378 -15.48 16.41 -28.88
CA GLY A 378 -16.21 16.82 -30.07
C GLY A 378 -17.16 17.96 -29.74
N ASP A 379 -16.97 19.12 -30.38
CA ASP A 379 -17.99 20.17 -30.41
C ASP A 379 -19.13 19.68 -31.30
N GLN A 380 -20.30 19.36 -30.73
CA GLN A 380 -21.53 19.23 -31.51
C GLN A 380 -22.55 20.27 -31.05
N VAL A 381 -23.18 20.92 -32.03
CA VAL A 381 -24.29 21.85 -31.81
C VAL A 381 -25.57 21.13 -32.22
N VAL A 382 -26.46 20.90 -31.28
CA VAL A 382 -27.84 20.48 -31.54
C VAL A 382 -28.75 21.57 -30.98
N ASP A 383 -29.61 22.14 -31.83
CA ASP A 383 -30.58 23.20 -31.50
C ASP A 383 -30.01 24.45 -30.78
N GLY A 384 -28.76 24.82 -31.08
CA GLY A 384 -28.16 26.07 -30.62
C GLY A 384 -27.63 26.08 -29.18
N VAL A 385 -27.59 24.92 -28.50
CA VAL A 385 -27.02 24.79 -27.15
C VAL A 385 -25.82 23.83 -27.19
N LYS A 386 -24.65 24.30 -26.72
CA LYS A 386 -23.48 23.44 -26.51
C LYS A 386 -23.76 22.47 -25.36
N THR A 387 -23.71 21.17 -25.61
CA THR A 387 -23.85 20.13 -24.59
C THR A 387 -22.57 19.30 -24.51
N PHE A 388 -22.13 19.00 -23.29
CA PHE A 388 -21.03 18.06 -23.04
C PHE A 388 -21.59 16.63 -23.06
N LEU A 389 -21.00 15.76 -23.88
CA LEU A 389 -21.34 14.33 -23.88
C LEU A 389 -20.84 13.66 -22.59
N GLN A 390 -21.62 12.71 -22.09
CA GLN A 390 -21.18 11.82 -21.01
C GLN A 390 -20.06 10.89 -21.47
N PRO A 391 -19.17 10.47 -20.55
CA PRO A 391 -18.21 9.42 -20.83
C PRO A 391 -18.96 8.11 -21.09
N VAL A 392 -18.94 7.63 -22.33
CA VAL A 392 -19.42 6.30 -22.68
C VAL A 392 -18.31 5.30 -22.36
N LYS A 393 -18.62 4.25 -21.60
CA LYS A 393 -17.71 3.10 -21.46
C LYS A 393 -17.52 2.47 -22.83
N ALA A 394 -16.30 2.46 -23.35
CA ALA A 394 -15.94 1.67 -24.52
C ALA A 394 -15.96 0.20 -24.10
N ASN A 395 -17.14 -0.43 -24.17
CA ASN A 395 -17.38 -1.89 -24.24
C ASN A 395 -18.88 -2.28 -24.29
N GLU A 396 -19.81 -1.35 -24.52
CA GLU A 396 -21.16 -1.74 -24.96
C GLU A 396 -21.14 -2.08 -26.46
N VAL A 397 -20.97 -3.37 -26.77
CA VAL A 397 -21.36 -3.91 -28.08
C VAL A 397 -22.89 -3.84 -28.14
N LYS A 398 -23.43 -2.78 -28.73
CA LYS A 398 -24.84 -2.75 -29.12
C LYS A 398 -24.96 -3.32 -30.53
N PRO A 399 -25.80 -4.34 -30.75
CA PRO A 399 -26.14 -4.74 -32.11
C PRO A 399 -26.78 -3.53 -32.81
N ALA A 400 -26.33 -3.23 -34.03
CA ALA A 400 -27.04 -2.28 -34.88
C ALA A 400 -28.43 -2.87 -35.13
N THR A 401 -29.48 -2.26 -34.59
CA THR A 401 -30.86 -2.56 -34.95
C THR A 401 -31.53 -1.27 -35.32
N GLY A 402 -31.96 -1.17 -36.60
CA GLY A 402 -32.64 -0.02 -37.17
C GLY A 402 -31.82 0.61 -38.31
N ASP A 403 -32.40 0.53 -39.50
CA ASP A 403 -32.03 1.10 -40.82
C ASP A 403 -30.67 1.83 -40.93
N ASP A 404 -29.75 1.18 -41.68
CA ASP A 404 -28.52 1.68 -42.32
C ASP A 404 -27.86 2.92 -41.67
N LEU A 405 -26.92 2.67 -40.75
CA LEU A 405 -26.04 3.70 -40.18
C LEU A 405 -24.98 4.09 -41.23
N ILE A 406 -24.95 5.38 -41.62
CA ILE A 406 -23.95 5.92 -42.56
C ILE A 406 -22.88 6.68 -41.78
N LEU A 407 -21.64 6.21 -41.83
CA LEU A 407 -20.45 6.87 -41.29
C LEU A 407 -19.43 7.05 -42.42
N ASN A 408 -19.03 8.30 -42.69
CA ASN A 408 -18.03 8.65 -43.72
C ASN A 408 -18.21 7.92 -45.07
N GLU A 409 -19.40 8.03 -45.66
CA GLU A 409 -19.76 7.45 -46.96
C GLU A 409 -19.77 5.90 -47.05
N LEU A 410 -19.64 5.19 -45.92
CA LEU A 410 -19.79 3.73 -45.85
C LEU A 410 -21.14 3.34 -45.22
N THR A 411 -21.88 2.48 -45.92
CA THR A 411 -23.16 1.92 -45.47
C THR A 411 -22.94 0.56 -44.79
N VAL A 412 -23.20 0.46 -43.50
CA VAL A 412 -23.10 -0.80 -42.74
C VAL A 412 -24.47 -1.47 -42.69
N LYS A 413 -24.57 -2.69 -43.20
CA LYS A 413 -25.81 -3.49 -43.21
C LYS A 413 -26.07 -4.17 -41.87
N ASP A 414 -27.35 -4.48 -41.65
CA ASP A 414 -27.87 -5.18 -40.48
C ASP A 414 -27.07 -6.47 -40.18
N GLY A 415 -26.50 -6.55 -38.97
CA GLY A 415 -25.62 -7.65 -38.53
C GLY A 415 -24.10 -7.46 -38.73
N GLY A 416 -23.63 -6.30 -39.20
CA GLY A 416 -22.19 -5.99 -39.29
C GLY A 416 -21.54 -5.60 -37.95
N ILE A 417 -20.31 -6.09 -37.71
CA ILE A 417 -19.46 -5.68 -36.58
C ILE A 417 -18.52 -4.57 -37.07
N ILE A 418 -18.49 -3.42 -36.39
CA ILE A 418 -17.53 -2.34 -36.65
C ILE A 418 -16.43 -2.43 -35.60
N ASP A 419 -15.22 -2.79 -36.04
CA ASP A 419 -14.00 -2.67 -35.24
C ASP A 419 -13.44 -1.25 -35.45
N CYS A 420 -13.69 -0.36 -34.49
CA CYS A 420 -13.12 0.99 -34.50
C CYS A 420 -11.71 0.94 -33.89
N GLY A 421 -10.78 0.32 -34.58
CA GLY A 421 -9.35 0.42 -34.29
C GLY A 421 -8.81 1.82 -34.61
N GLU A 422 -7.98 2.34 -33.69
CA GLU A 422 -7.08 3.50 -33.76
C GLU A 422 -7.39 4.62 -34.78
N PHE A 423 -7.79 5.79 -34.26
CA PHE A 423 -7.49 7.10 -34.87
C PHE A 423 -6.90 8.04 -33.82
#